data_AF-A0A3R8TI12-F1
#
_entry.id   AF-A0A3R8TI12-F1
#
_cell.length_a   1.000
_cell.length_b   1.000
_cell.length_c   1.000
_cell.angle_alpha   90.00
_cell.angle_beta   90.00
_cell.angle_gamma   90.00
#
_symmetry.space_group_name_H-M   'P 1'
#
loop_
_entity.id
_entity.type
_entity.pdbx_description
1 polymer ?
#
loop_
_entity_poly.entity_id
_entity_poly.type
_entity_poly.pdbx_seq_one_letter_code
_entity_poly.pdbx_strand_id
1 'polypeptide(L)'
;MNAFATNPSIAGPATSAAAVANEFLDLAASEATAIDQMKLQKLLFYAHAWHLAMNDRPLFEDDFEAWPWGPVVRDIYSQTRGYGRAPITGRLSELQKVGGNLLDWRFSTPKGVEDKELKEFVRQVWDSHKNYSGVQLSNSTHAAGEPWTIIKDRYGSLDSKPKIPNDVIATIFKKKLDGGRENPAA
;
A
#
# COMPACT_ATOMS: atom_id res chain seq x y z
N MET A 1 -8.86 28.18 31.29
CA MET A 1 -7.50 28.13 30.73
C MET A 1 -7.29 26.71 30.21
N ASN A 2 -7.45 26.50 28.90
CA ASN A 2 -7.32 25.17 28.31
C ASN A 2 -5.85 24.82 28.16
N ALA A 3 -5.42 23.78 28.86
CA ALA A 3 -4.17 23.11 28.58
C ALA A 3 -4.27 22.50 27.17
N PHE A 4 -3.45 23.00 26.26
CA PHE A 4 -3.17 22.32 25.00
C PHE A 4 -2.49 21.01 25.36
N ALA A 5 -3.25 19.92 25.36
CA ALA A 5 -2.70 18.58 25.34
C ALA A 5 -1.76 18.51 24.13
N THR A 6 -0.48 18.28 24.41
CA THR A 6 0.54 17.98 23.41
C THR A 6 0.03 16.82 22.57
N ASN A 7 -0.28 17.13 21.31
CA ASN A 7 -0.62 16.16 20.28
C ASN A 7 0.47 15.08 20.29
N PRO A 8 0.19 13.79 20.58
CA PRO A 8 1.20 12.76 20.43
C PRO A 8 1.63 12.81 18.96
N SER A 9 2.92 13.02 18.73
CA SER A 9 3.50 12.98 17.39
C SER A 9 2.96 11.73 16.70
N ILE A 10 2.14 11.89 15.67
CA ILE A 10 1.73 10.75 14.83
C ILE A 10 3.05 10.14 14.37
N ALA A 11 3.33 8.91 14.83
CA ALA A 11 4.54 8.21 14.44
C ALA A 11 4.60 8.23 12.90
N GLY A 12 5.77 8.58 12.36
CA GLY A 12 6.00 8.61 10.92
C GLY A 12 5.69 7.26 10.25
N PRO A 13 5.77 7.20 8.91
CA PRO A 13 5.63 5.95 8.16
C PRO A 13 6.48 4.82 8.77
N ALA A 14 5.98 3.59 8.75
CA ALA A 14 6.73 2.45 9.28
C ALA A 14 7.93 2.07 8.38
N THR A 15 7.80 2.27 7.07
CA THR A 15 8.82 1.98 6.04
C THR A 15 8.46 2.73 4.75
N SER A 16 9.01 2.34 3.60
CA SER A 16 8.71 2.93 2.29
C SER A 16 7.93 1.98 1.37
N ALA A 17 7.23 2.55 0.38
CA ALA A 17 6.53 1.75 -0.62
C ALA A 17 7.48 0.86 -1.44
N ALA A 18 8.69 1.35 -1.76
CA ALA A 18 9.68 0.58 -2.50
C ALA A 18 10.20 -0.60 -1.67
N ALA A 19 10.44 -0.43 -0.36
CA ALA A 19 10.86 -1.51 0.53
C ALA A 19 9.80 -2.62 0.62
N VAL A 20 8.52 -2.26 0.80
CA VAL A 20 7.41 -3.23 0.84
C VAL A 20 7.22 -3.92 -0.51
N ALA A 21 7.29 -3.17 -1.62
CA ALA A 21 7.17 -3.74 -2.96
C ALA A 21 8.26 -4.77 -3.23
N ASN A 22 9.48 -4.42 -2.87
CA ASN A 22 10.65 -5.28 -2.98
C ASN A 22 10.54 -6.54 -2.11
N GLU A 23 9.99 -6.43 -0.90
CA GLU A 23 9.71 -7.59 -0.06
C GLU A 23 8.69 -8.54 -0.72
N PHE A 24 7.62 -8.02 -1.33
CA PHE A 24 6.67 -8.85 -2.08
C PHE A 24 7.31 -9.55 -3.28
N LEU A 25 8.22 -8.89 -3.99
CA LEU A 25 8.95 -9.50 -5.10
C LEU A 25 9.85 -10.65 -4.63
N ASP A 26 10.53 -10.48 -3.48
CA ASP A 26 11.38 -11.51 -2.90
C ASP A 26 10.55 -12.71 -2.41
N LEU A 27 9.40 -12.47 -1.78
CA LEU A 27 8.45 -13.52 -1.39
C LEU A 27 7.96 -14.31 -2.61
N ALA A 28 7.53 -13.62 -3.67
CA ALA A 28 7.08 -14.25 -4.90
C ALA A 28 8.19 -15.10 -5.54
N ALA A 29 9.41 -14.57 -5.64
CA ALA A 29 10.56 -15.31 -6.17
C ALA A 29 10.88 -16.56 -5.33
N SER A 30 10.81 -16.46 -4.00
CA SER A 30 11.07 -17.60 -3.10
C SER A 30 10.04 -18.73 -3.24
N GLU A 31 8.83 -18.42 -3.71
CA GLU A 31 7.74 -19.37 -3.95
C GLU A 31 7.53 -19.67 -5.44
N ALA A 32 8.53 -19.38 -6.29
CA ALA A 32 8.47 -19.58 -7.75
C ALA A 32 7.20 -18.98 -8.41
N THR A 33 6.71 -17.88 -7.84
CA THR A 33 5.51 -17.16 -8.28
C THR A 33 5.92 -15.84 -8.94
N ALA A 34 5.14 -15.39 -9.91
CA ALA A 34 5.32 -14.10 -10.56
C ALA A 34 4.34 -13.04 -10.04
N ILE A 35 4.81 -11.79 -9.99
CA ILE A 35 3.99 -10.61 -9.75
C ILE A 35 4.06 -9.72 -10.98
N ASP A 36 2.90 -9.34 -11.52
CA ASP A 36 2.78 -8.31 -12.53
C ASP A 36 2.56 -6.93 -11.90
N GLN A 37 2.58 -5.89 -12.72
CA GLN A 37 2.40 -4.50 -12.28
C GLN A 37 1.11 -4.30 -11.48
N MET A 38 0.02 -4.91 -11.93
CA MET A 38 -1.29 -4.74 -11.31
C MET A 38 -1.34 -5.40 -9.93
N LYS A 39 -0.87 -6.64 -9.82
CA LYS A 39 -0.83 -7.39 -8.56
C LYS A 39 0.03 -6.67 -7.52
N LEU A 40 1.20 -6.15 -7.89
CA LEU A 40 2.05 -5.40 -6.97
C LEU A 40 1.32 -4.19 -6.37
N GLN A 41 0.62 -3.40 -7.19
CA GLN A 41 -0.16 -2.25 -6.72
C GLN A 41 -1.24 -2.64 -5.72
N LYS A 42 -1.92 -3.77 -5.94
CA LYS A 42 -2.97 -4.23 -5.02
C LYS A 42 -2.41 -4.80 -3.73
N LEU A 43 -1.29 -5.53 -3.80
CA LEU A 43 -0.59 -5.98 -2.60
C LEU A 43 -0.16 -4.80 -1.71
N LEU A 44 0.40 -3.75 -2.31
CA LEU A 44 0.74 -2.51 -1.60
C LEU A 44 -0.50 -1.85 -0.97
N PHE A 45 -1.61 -1.77 -1.71
CA PHE A 45 -2.85 -1.21 -1.18
C PHE A 45 -3.36 -1.96 0.03
N TYR A 46 -3.44 -3.30 -0.05
CA TYR A 46 -3.90 -4.11 1.08
C TYR A 46 -2.95 -4.05 2.27
N ALA A 47 -1.63 -4.06 2.04
CA ALA A 47 -0.65 -3.92 3.11
C ALA A 47 -0.82 -2.58 3.84
N HIS A 48 -0.92 -1.47 3.11
CA HIS A 48 -1.10 -0.15 3.69
C HIS A 48 -2.44 -0.01 4.41
N ALA A 49 -3.52 -0.50 3.81
CA ALA A 49 -4.86 -0.40 4.37
C ALA A 49 -5.03 -1.19 5.68
N TRP A 50 -4.51 -2.42 5.73
CA TRP A 50 -4.52 -3.22 6.96
C TRP A 50 -3.60 -2.61 8.03
N HIS A 51 -2.44 -2.08 7.65
CA HIS A 51 -1.54 -1.45 8.59
C HIS A 51 -2.15 -0.19 9.22
N LEU A 52 -2.81 0.65 8.41
CA LEU A 52 -3.56 1.81 8.89
C LEU A 52 -4.65 1.43 9.89
N ALA A 53 -5.40 0.36 9.61
CA ALA A 53 -6.49 -0.07 10.47
C ALA A 53 -6.01 -0.67 11.80
N MET A 54 -4.88 -1.40 11.79
CA MET A 54 -4.35 -2.08 12.97
C MET A 54 -3.49 -1.18 13.87
N ASN A 55 -2.79 -0.21 13.27
CA ASN A 55 -1.75 0.56 13.98
C ASN A 55 -2.03 2.07 14.04
N ASP A 56 -3.15 2.54 13.47
CA ASP A 56 -3.50 3.97 13.40
C ASP A 56 -2.42 4.85 12.74
N ARG A 57 -1.54 4.24 11.93
CA ARG A 57 -0.43 4.92 11.25
C ARG A 57 -0.19 4.34 9.85
N PRO A 58 0.27 5.15 8.89
CA PRO A 58 0.55 4.68 7.54
C PRO A 58 1.70 3.68 7.51
N LEU A 59 1.65 2.73 6.57
CA LEU A 59 2.77 1.81 6.32
C LEU A 59 3.94 2.55 5.67
N PHE A 60 3.65 3.41 4.69
CA PHE A 60 4.59 4.27 3.99
C PHE A 60 3.97 5.64 3.66
N GLU A 61 4.79 6.62 3.25
CA GLU A 61 4.33 8.01 3.03
C GLU A 61 3.55 8.19 1.73
N ASP A 62 3.81 7.36 0.71
CA ASP A 62 3.16 7.47 -0.58
C ASP A 62 1.63 7.38 -0.48
N ASP A 63 0.98 8.27 -1.21
CA ASP A 63 -0.47 8.27 -1.33
C ASP A 63 -0.95 7.29 -2.42
N PHE A 64 -2.13 6.71 -2.20
CA PHE A 64 -2.86 6.04 -3.26
C PHE A 64 -3.69 7.03 -4.06
N GLU A 65 -3.73 6.84 -5.36
CA GLU A 65 -4.62 7.52 -6.28
C GLU A 65 -5.66 6.56 -6.83
N ALA A 66 -6.87 7.05 -7.09
CA ALA A 66 -7.93 6.28 -7.73
C ALA A 66 -7.75 6.29 -9.25
N TRP A 67 -7.21 5.19 -9.79
CA TRP A 67 -7.06 4.97 -11.22
C TRP A 67 -8.18 4.06 -11.74
N PRO A 68 -8.44 3.98 -13.06
CA PRO A 68 -9.51 3.13 -13.60
C PRO A 68 -9.43 1.65 -13.21
N TRP A 69 -8.22 1.16 -12.91
CA TRP A 69 -7.95 -0.22 -12.50
C TRP A 69 -7.66 -0.32 -10.99
N GLY A 70 -8.31 0.52 -10.19
CA GLY A 70 -8.21 0.52 -8.73
C GLY A 70 -7.13 1.47 -8.17
N PRO A 71 -6.81 1.35 -6.87
CA PRO A 71 -5.83 2.19 -6.18
C PRO A 71 -4.40 1.95 -6.70
N VAL A 72 -3.62 3.02 -6.87
CA VAL A 72 -2.25 2.99 -7.40
C VAL A 72 -1.35 3.96 -6.63
N VAL A 73 -0.16 3.51 -6.24
CA VAL A 73 0.97 4.39 -5.88
C VAL A 73 1.69 4.77 -7.17
N ARG A 74 1.70 6.07 -7.49
CA ARG A 74 2.19 6.61 -8.76
C ARG A 74 3.68 6.34 -9.00
N ASP A 75 4.49 6.45 -7.97
CA ASP A 75 5.95 6.27 -8.10
C ASP A 75 6.30 4.81 -8.38
N ILE A 76 5.61 3.89 -7.71
CA ILE A 76 5.69 2.45 -8.00
C ILE A 76 5.20 2.14 -9.42
N TYR A 77 4.09 2.75 -9.86
CA TYR A 77 3.58 2.58 -11.23
C TYR A 77 4.61 3.06 -12.26
N SER A 78 5.23 4.22 -12.03
CA SER A 78 6.20 4.80 -12.95
C SER A 78 7.41 3.90 -13.18
N GLN A 79 7.85 3.18 -12.15
CA GLN A 79 8.94 2.21 -12.24
C GLN A 79 8.54 0.89 -12.89
N THR A 80 7.25 0.51 -12.79
CA THR A 80 6.78 -0.83 -13.18
C THR A 80 5.93 -0.86 -14.46
N ARG A 81 5.51 0.31 -14.99
CA ARG A 81 4.67 0.44 -16.19
C ARG A 81 5.22 -0.25 -17.44
N GLY A 82 6.55 -0.35 -17.55
CA GLY A 82 7.20 -1.00 -18.69
C GLY A 82 6.99 -2.52 -18.73
N TYR A 83 6.73 -3.15 -17.58
CA TYR A 83 6.44 -4.58 -17.50
C TYR A 83 5.01 -4.91 -17.94
N GLY A 84 4.05 -4.01 -17.67
CA GLY A 84 2.64 -4.26 -17.96
C GLY A 84 2.14 -5.54 -17.30
N ARG A 85 1.76 -6.54 -18.11
CA ARG A 85 1.32 -7.87 -17.64
C ARG A 85 2.45 -8.89 -17.50
N ALA A 86 3.66 -8.54 -17.91
CA ALA A 86 4.82 -9.40 -17.72
C ALA A 86 5.25 -9.40 -16.24
N PRO A 87 5.91 -10.47 -15.76
CA PRO A 87 6.51 -10.49 -14.44
C PRO A 87 7.50 -9.33 -14.23
N ILE A 88 7.44 -8.69 -13.07
CA ILE A 88 8.43 -7.71 -12.65
C ILE A 88 9.72 -8.46 -12.28
N THR A 89 10.81 -8.18 -12.98
CA THR A 89 12.12 -8.80 -12.74
C THR A 89 13.14 -7.84 -12.13
N GLY A 90 12.81 -6.56 -12.06
CA GLY A 90 13.66 -5.49 -11.53
C GLY A 90 13.34 -5.13 -10.09
N ARG A 91 14.30 -4.46 -9.45
CA ARG A 91 14.20 -3.93 -8.09
C ARG A 91 13.71 -2.48 -8.11
N LEU A 92 12.86 -2.12 -7.15
CA LEU A 92 12.30 -0.78 -7.06
C LEU A 92 13.18 0.11 -6.18
N SER A 93 13.30 1.37 -6.58
CA SER A 93 14.12 2.38 -5.93
C SER A 93 13.25 3.53 -5.41
N GLU A 94 13.82 4.33 -4.53
CA GLU A 94 13.18 5.48 -3.90
C GLU A 94 14.16 6.64 -3.77
N LEU A 95 13.62 7.85 -3.58
CA LEU A 95 14.43 8.99 -3.16
C LEU A 95 14.54 9.00 -1.64
N GLN A 96 15.75 8.83 -1.15
CA GLN A 96 16.08 8.89 0.26
C GLN A 96 16.78 10.21 0.58
N LYS A 97 16.33 10.88 1.63
CA LYS A 97 17.04 12.03 2.20
C LYS A 97 18.27 11.52 2.95
N VAL A 98 19.46 11.95 2.55
CA VAL A 98 20.75 11.47 3.09
C VAL A 98 21.48 12.51 3.93
N GLY A 99 20.90 13.70 4.09
CA GLY A 99 21.52 14.81 4.82
C GLY A 99 20.51 15.84 5.31
N GLY A 100 21.01 16.88 5.96
CA GLY A 100 20.18 17.92 6.58
C GLY A 100 19.65 18.97 5.59
N ASN A 101 20.28 19.13 4.43
CA ASN A 101 19.97 20.22 3.51
C ASN A 101 18.83 19.85 2.55
N LEU A 102 18.24 20.88 1.93
CA LEU A 102 17.13 20.71 0.97
C LEU A 102 17.50 19.88 -0.27
N LEU A 103 18.79 19.81 -0.62
CA LEU A 103 19.28 19.13 -1.82
C LEU A 103 19.91 17.75 -1.54
N ASP A 104 19.91 17.30 -0.28
CA ASP A 104 20.57 16.05 0.12
C ASP A 104 19.66 14.84 -0.14
N TRP A 105 19.37 14.57 -1.40
CA TRP A 105 18.55 13.43 -1.84
C TRP A 105 19.35 12.49 -2.74
N ARG A 106 19.20 11.18 -2.53
CA ARG A 106 19.83 10.15 -3.34
C ARG A 106 18.83 9.07 -3.68
N PHE A 107 18.96 8.50 -4.86
CA PHE A 107 18.28 7.25 -5.16
C PHE A 107 18.89 6.13 -4.33
N SER A 108 18.02 5.36 -3.68
CA SER A 108 18.35 4.16 -2.95
C SER A 108 17.47 3.02 -3.44
N THR A 109 18.02 1.81 -3.50
CA THR A 109 17.27 0.60 -3.81
C THR A 109 17.19 -0.22 -2.52
N PRO A 110 16.11 -0.08 -1.71
CA PRO A 110 15.99 -0.83 -0.47
C PRO A 110 16.00 -2.33 -0.75
N LYS A 111 16.62 -3.13 0.12
CA LYS A 111 16.61 -4.59 -0.02
C LYS A 111 15.22 -5.18 0.22
N GLY A 112 14.38 -4.53 1.00
CA GLY A 112 13.09 -5.03 1.43
C GLY A 112 12.72 -4.36 2.75
N VAL A 113 11.81 -4.98 3.51
CA VAL A 113 11.47 -4.51 4.85
C VAL A 113 12.54 -5.02 5.85
N GLU A 114 13.17 -4.10 6.57
CA GLU A 114 14.25 -4.45 7.53
C GLU A 114 13.72 -4.84 8.91
N ASP A 115 12.65 -4.19 9.37
CA ASP A 115 12.03 -4.49 10.66
C ASP A 115 11.35 -5.88 10.64
N LYS A 116 11.64 -6.70 11.64
CA LYS A 116 11.20 -8.11 11.67
C LYS A 116 9.69 -8.25 11.83
N GLU A 117 9.09 -7.44 12.68
CA GLU A 117 7.65 -7.49 12.93
C GLU A 117 6.89 -7.02 11.68
N LEU A 118 7.37 -5.95 11.05
CA LEU A 118 6.80 -5.43 9.82
C LEU A 118 6.97 -6.38 8.63
N LYS A 119 8.12 -7.06 8.55
CA LYS A 119 8.38 -8.08 7.53
C LYS A 119 7.42 -9.26 7.67
N GLU A 120 7.15 -9.68 8.90
CA GLU A 120 6.17 -10.74 9.17
C GLU A 120 4.73 -10.28 8.83
N PHE A 121 4.37 -9.04 9.15
CA PHE A 121 3.10 -8.46 8.72
C PHE A 121 2.95 -8.46 7.18
N VAL A 122 3.98 -8.04 6.44
CA VAL A 122 3.97 -8.06 4.97
C VAL A 122 3.85 -9.50 4.43
N ARG A 123 4.51 -10.47 5.07
CA ARG A 123 4.35 -11.90 4.75
C ARG A 123 2.91 -12.38 4.95
N GLN A 124 2.23 -11.99 6.03
CA GLN A 124 0.82 -12.37 6.24
C GLN A 124 -0.10 -11.78 5.17
N VAL A 125 0.15 -10.54 4.74
CA VAL A 125 -0.56 -9.94 3.61
C VAL A 125 -0.27 -10.71 2.31
N TRP A 126 0.98 -11.11 2.09
CA TRP A 126 1.33 -11.97 0.96
C TRP A 126 0.59 -13.30 0.99
N ASP A 127 0.64 -14.04 2.11
CA ASP A 127 0.05 -15.37 2.22
C ASP A 127 -1.47 -15.37 2.03
N SER A 128 -2.13 -14.31 2.50
CA SER A 128 -3.58 -14.12 2.29
C SER A 128 -3.95 -13.74 0.84
N HIS A 129 -3.02 -13.16 0.06
CA HIS A 129 -3.32 -12.62 -1.27
C HIS A 129 -2.60 -13.32 -2.43
N LYS A 130 -1.59 -14.17 -2.18
CA LYS A 130 -0.69 -14.72 -3.20
C LYS A 130 -1.38 -15.55 -4.26
N ASN A 131 -2.49 -16.20 -3.93
CA ASN A 131 -3.26 -17.02 -4.87
C ASN A 131 -4.21 -16.22 -5.77
N TYR A 132 -4.33 -14.91 -5.57
CA TYR A 132 -5.14 -14.05 -6.43
C TYR A 132 -4.29 -13.41 -7.53
N SER A 133 -4.88 -13.28 -8.72
CA SER A 133 -4.36 -12.47 -9.80
C SER A 133 -4.51 -10.97 -9.51
N GLY A 134 -3.73 -10.13 -10.21
CA GLY A 134 -3.90 -8.68 -10.13
C GLY A 134 -5.31 -8.21 -10.47
N VAL A 135 -5.98 -8.89 -11.43
CA VAL A 135 -7.36 -8.60 -11.82
C VAL A 135 -8.34 -8.94 -10.69
N GLN A 136 -8.22 -10.12 -10.05
CA GLN A 136 -9.07 -10.48 -8.92
C GLN A 136 -8.92 -9.49 -7.76
N LEU A 137 -7.69 -9.12 -7.43
CA LEU A 137 -7.44 -8.12 -6.39
C LEU A 137 -7.98 -6.74 -6.79
N SER A 138 -7.86 -6.34 -8.06
CA SER A 138 -8.43 -5.09 -8.56
C SER A 138 -9.96 -5.09 -8.45
N ASN A 139 -10.61 -6.18 -8.83
CA ASN A 139 -12.06 -6.32 -8.73
C ASN A 139 -12.51 -6.18 -7.27
N SER A 140 -11.77 -6.75 -6.31
CA SER A 140 -12.04 -6.58 -4.89
C SER A 140 -11.98 -5.12 -4.45
N THR A 141 -11.06 -4.31 -4.98
CA THR A 141 -11.01 -2.86 -4.67
C THR A 141 -12.16 -2.06 -5.28
N HIS A 142 -12.88 -2.61 -6.27
CA HIS A 142 -14.05 -2.00 -6.89
C HIS A 142 -15.38 -2.40 -6.23
N ALA A 143 -15.34 -3.22 -5.16
CA ALA A 143 -16.56 -3.60 -4.46
C ALA A 143 -17.26 -2.36 -3.85
N ALA A 144 -18.56 -2.48 -3.64
CA ALA A 144 -19.37 -1.41 -3.07
C ALA A 144 -18.88 -1.05 -1.66
N GLY A 145 -18.68 0.24 -1.39
CA GLY A 145 -18.20 0.73 -0.10
C GLY A 145 -16.69 0.62 0.13
N GLU A 146 -15.91 0.15 -0.85
CA GLU A 146 -14.45 0.19 -0.78
C GLU A 146 -13.90 1.60 -0.96
N PRO A 147 -12.70 1.91 -0.43
CA PRO A 147 -12.11 3.26 -0.51
C PRO A 147 -12.03 3.81 -1.93
N TRP A 148 -11.66 2.98 -2.91
CA TRP A 148 -11.59 3.38 -4.31
C TRP A 148 -12.97 3.74 -4.87
N THR A 149 -14.00 2.93 -4.59
CA THR A 149 -15.36 3.16 -5.07
C THR A 149 -15.94 4.45 -4.49
N ILE A 150 -15.71 4.70 -3.19
CA ILE A 150 -16.12 5.94 -2.52
C ILE A 150 -15.52 7.17 -3.21
N ILE A 151 -14.24 7.11 -3.57
CA ILE A 151 -13.57 8.21 -4.26
C ILE A 151 -14.06 8.36 -5.69
N LYS A 152 -14.20 7.26 -6.44
CA LYS A 152 -14.76 7.29 -7.80
C LYS A 152 -16.14 7.94 -7.82
N ASP A 153 -17.03 7.54 -6.92
CA ASP A 153 -18.41 8.06 -6.87
C ASP A 153 -18.44 9.54 -6.45
N ARG A 154 -17.53 9.98 -5.58
CA ARG A 154 -17.42 11.39 -5.17
C ARG A 154 -16.97 12.31 -6.30
N TYR A 155 -16.02 11.87 -7.12
CA TYR A 155 -15.42 12.71 -8.17
C TYR A 155 -16.15 12.61 -9.52
N GLY A 156 -16.88 11.52 -9.79
CA GLY A 156 -17.60 11.30 -11.05
C GLY A 156 -16.73 11.00 -12.27
N SER A 157 -15.46 11.42 -12.28
CA SER A 157 -14.41 11.03 -13.23
C SER A 157 -13.10 10.73 -12.50
N LEU A 158 -12.27 9.86 -13.09
CA LEU A 158 -10.93 9.49 -12.59
C LEU A 158 -9.79 10.05 -13.45
N ASP A 159 -10.06 10.98 -14.38
CA ASP A 159 -9.04 11.53 -15.28
C ASP A 159 -7.89 12.20 -14.50
N SER A 160 -8.25 12.94 -13.44
CA SER A 160 -7.32 13.59 -12.52
C SER A 160 -6.59 12.63 -11.57
N LYS A 161 -6.98 11.34 -11.54
CA LYS A 161 -6.47 10.32 -10.60
C LYS A 161 -6.54 10.84 -9.16
N PRO A 162 -7.75 11.14 -8.66
CA PRO A 162 -7.90 11.77 -7.36
C PRO A 162 -7.27 10.91 -6.26
N LYS A 163 -6.61 11.56 -5.31
CA LYS A 163 -6.06 10.91 -4.12
C LYS A 163 -7.15 10.16 -3.35
N ILE A 164 -6.82 8.99 -2.82
CA ILE A 164 -7.59 8.21 -1.86
C ILE A 164 -7.01 8.52 -0.48
N PRO A 165 -7.67 9.35 0.33
CA PRO A 165 -7.14 9.77 1.63
C PRO A 165 -6.99 8.59 2.61
N ASN A 166 -5.92 8.62 3.42
CA ASN A 166 -5.65 7.56 4.40
C ASN A 166 -6.75 7.42 5.46
N ASP A 167 -7.45 8.49 5.81
CA ASP A 167 -8.61 8.45 6.72
C ASP A 167 -9.76 7.64 6.11
N VAL A 168 -10.05 7.80 4.81
CA VAL A 168 -11.05 6.97 4.12
C VAL A 168 -10.65 5.50 4.13
N ILE A 169 -9.37 5.21 3.84
CA ILE A 169 -8.86 3.83 3.86
C ILE A 169 -8.99 3.24 5.27
N ALA A 170 -8.49 3.95 6.28
CA ALA A 170 -8.48 3.51 7.67
C ALA A 170 -9.90 3.26 8.20
N THR A 171 -10.85 4.17 7.96
CA THR A 171 -12.24 4.02 8.40
C THR A 171 -12.87 2.73 7.86
N ILE A 172 -12.69 2.44 6.56
CA ILE A 172 -13.28 1.25 5.95
C ILE A 172 -12.63 -0.04 6.47
N PHE A 173 -11.31 -0.06 6.56
CA PHE A 173 -10.59 -1.27 6.99
C PHE A 173 -10.72 -1.55 8.50
N LYS A 174 -10.87 -0.52 9.35
CA LYS A 174 -11.23 -0.70 10.76
C LYS A 174 -12.60 -1.34 10.91
N LYS A 175 -13.60 -0.88 10.14
CA LYS A 175 -14.93 -1.50 10.14
C LYS A 175 -14.87 -2.99 9.76
N LYS A 176 -14.02 -3.36 8.79
CA LYS A 176 -13.80 -4.77 8.43
C LYS A 176 -13.14 -5.56 9.56
N LEU A 177 -12.16 -4.95 10.23
CA LEU A 177 -11.47 -5.56 11.36
C LEU A 177 -12.43 -5.82 12.54
N ASP A 178 -13.29 -4.85 12.85
CA ASP A 178 -14.28 -4.96 13.93
C ASP A 178 -15.38 -5.97 13.59
N GLY A 179 -15.91 -5.93 12.36
CA GLY A 179 -16.88 -6.92 11.89
C GLY A 179 -16.34 -8.36 11.84
N GLY A 180 -15.04 -8.53 11.59
CA GLY A 180 -14.37 -9.83 11.68
C GLY A 180 -14.16 -10.32 13.12
N ARG A 181 -14.00 -9.40 14.08
CA ARG A 181 -13.91 -9.74 15.52
C ARG A 181 -15.26 -10.17 16.11
N GLU A 182 -16.35 -9.65 15.55
CA GLU A 182 -17.71 -10.00 15.97
C GLU A 182 -18.20 -11.34 15.37
N ASN A 183 -17.51 -11.90 14.36
CA ASN A 183 -17.90 -13.14 13.71
C ASN A 183 -16.71 -14.08 13.38
N PRO A 184 -16.07 -14.71 14.39
CA PRO A 184 -14.89 -15.56 14.19
C PRO A 184 -15.17 -16.94 13.55
N ALA A 185 -16.38 -17.19 13.04
CA ALA A 185 -16.76 -18.46 12.44
C ALA A 185 -17.73 -18.26 11.24
N ALA A 186 -17.19 -17.96 10.07
CA ALA A 186 -17.89 -18.10 8.78
C ALA A 186 -16.90 -18.38 7.65
#